data_AF-A0A0Q6FIA5-F1
#
_entry.id   AF-A0A0Q6FIA5-F1
#
_cell.length_a   1.000
_cell.length_b   1.000
_cell.length_c   1.000
_cell.angle_alpha   90.00
_cell.angle_beta   90.00
_cell.angle_gamma   90.00
#
_symmetry.space_group_name_H-M   'P 1'
#
loop_
_entity.id
_entity.type
_entity.pdbx_description
1 polymer ?
#
loop_
_entity_poly.entity_id
_entity_poly.type
_entity_poly.pdbx_seq_one_letter_code
_entity_poly.pdbx_strand_id
1 'polypeptide(L)'
;MIGGIGVGPTAIESELAELLHEHGRTQFWFHRQPAVLARVLRLIRGLPSVAYRPDAGAAAAFIAGHLGRSRWGVRTPLQQVVLVRQLVDHPAAGLDAPVGEPNRTSRKKARRAERQGVGWRRVTDPEEKRLLLAAAVRQEQVHPDENYRSESPDLTPLLELDPWYVAHLDGNPLLLAVLAVDRDCAMLAYFRGLQVREEVSNARYLMSEVVADEARRLGVAYLCASGNPLRMPGGLRHFARSVGFRLARVDVV
;
A
#
# COMPACT_ATOMS: atom_id res chain seq x y z
N MET A 1 7.98 -15.62 -35.72
CA MET A 1 7.20 -14.59 -35.00
C MET A 1 6.31 -15.30 -34.01
N ILE A 2 6.67 -15.32 -32.72
CA ILE A 2 5.84 -15.92 -31.67
C ILE A 2 4.82 -14.86 -31.26
N GLY A 3 3.57 -15.03 -31.69
CA GLY A 3 2.44 -14.24 -31.21
C GLY A 3 2.26 -14.51 -29.72
N GLY A 4 2.68 -13.55 -28.89
CA GLY A 4 2.44 -13.59 -27.46
C GLY A 4 0.95 -13.46 -27.21
N ILE A 5 0.34 -14.53 -26.69
CA ILE A 5 -1.00 -14.48 -26.10
C ILE A 5 -0.94 -13.42 -25.01
N GLY A 6 -1.59 -12.27 -25.25
CA GLY A 6 -1.69 -11.18 -24.28
C GLY A 6 -2.46 -11.67 -23.06
N VAL A 7 -1.73 -12.13 -22.04
CA VAL A 7 -2.29 -12.47 -20.74
C VAL A 7 -2.69 -11.15 -20.08
N GLY A 8 -4.00 -10.92 -19.90
CA GLY A 8 -4.49 -9.69 -19.27
C GLY A 8 -3.88 -9.46 -17.87
N PRO A 9 -3.83 -8.21 -17.38
CA PRO A 9 -3.13 -7.85 -16.13
C PRO A 9 -3.52 -8.74 -14.94
N THR A 10 -4.80 -9.11 -14.85
CA THR A 10 -5.35 -9.99 -13.81
C THR A 10 -4.73 -11.40 -13.79
N ALA A 11 -4.37 -11.95 -14.95
CA ALA A 11 -3.79 -13.28 -15.04
C ALA A 11 -2.28 -13.27 -14.73
N ILE A 12 -1.55 -12.21 -15.09
CA ILE A 12 -0.17 -11.99 -14.63
C ILE A 12 -0.12 -11.89 -13.09
N GLU A 13 -1.03 -11.12 -12.49
CA GLU A 13 -1.11 -10.97 -11.03
C GLU A 13 -1.40 -12.31 -10.33
N SER A 14 -2.34 -13.10 -10.85
CA SER A 14 -2.71 -14.40 -10.27
C SER A 14 -1.55 -15.39 -10.34
N GLU A 15 -0.90 -15.52 -11.51
CA GLU A 15 0.26 -16.40 -11.68
C GLU A 15 1.42 -15.97 -10.77
N LEU A 16 1.69 -14.67 -10.67
CA LEU A 16 2.72 -14.17 -9.76
C LEU A 16 2.37 -14.47 -8.30
N ALA A 17 1.10 -14.32 -7.91
CA ALA A 17 0.65 -14.63 -6.56
C ALA A 17 0.78 -16.13 -6.21
N GLU A 18 0.49 -17.01 -7.16
CA GLU A 18 0.66 -18.47 -7.04
C GLU A 18 2.13 -18.84 -6.84
N LEU A 19 3.03 -18.38 -7.73
CA LEU A 19 4.48 -18.63 -7.62
C LEU A 19 5.05 -18.14 -6.29
N LEU A 20 4.62 -16.97 -5.82
CA LEU A 20 5.05 -16.41 -4.54
C LEU A 20 4.45 -17.16 -3.34
N HIS A 21 3.24 -17.72 -3.48
CA HIS A 21 2.64 -18.54 -2.43
C HIS A 21 3.39 -19.87 -2.28
N GLU A 22 3.69 -20.51 -3.41
CA GLU A 22 4.36 -21.81 -3.48
C GLU A 22 5.83 -21.73 -3.04
N HIS A 23 6.57 -20.73 -3.53
CA HIS A 23 8.02 -20.67 -3.37
C HIS A 23 8.50 -19.54 -2.44
N GLY A 24 7.72 -18.47 -2.28
CA GLY A 24 8.11 -17.25 -1.57
C GLY A 24 8.24 -17.38 -0.05
N ARG A 25 7.82 -18.51 0.52
CA ARG A 25 7.94 -18.80 1.96
C ARG A 25 9.35 -19.13 2.41
N THR A 26 10.24 -19.52 1.49
CA THR A 26 11.64 -19.77 1.82
C THR A 26 12.46 -18.49 1.69
N GLN A 27 13.20 -18.12 2.73
CA GLN A 27 14.19 -17.05 2.60
C GLN A 27 15.16 -17.41 1.46
N PHE A 28 15.49 -16.41 0.63
CA PHE A 28 16.40 -16.59 -0.51
C PHE A 28 15.94 -17.56 -1.61
N TRP A 29 14.63 -17.82 -1.73
CA TRP A 29 14.07 -18.70 -2.78
C TRP A 29 14.60 -18.39 -4.20
N PHE A 30 14.83 -17.11 -4.49
CA PHE A 30 15.33 -16.63 -5.78
C PHE A 30 16.74 -17.12 -6.12
N HIS A 31 17.57 -17.44 -5.12
CA HIS A 31 18.89 -18.06 -5.36
C HIS A 31 18.79 -19.57 -5.60
N ARG A 32 17.79 -20.24 -4.99
CA ARG A 32 17.64 -21.69 -5.05
C ARG A 32 16.85 -22.17 -6.26
N GLN A 33 16.08 -21.28 -6.89
CA GLN A 33 15.17 -21.63 -7.99
C GLN A 33 15.30 -20.61 -9.15
N PRO A 34 16.40 -20.66 -9.92
CA PRO A 34 16.66 -19.67 -10.98
C PRO A 34 15.59 -19.66 -12.07
N ALA A 35 14.98 -20.82 -12.37
CA ALA A 35 13.87 -20.91 -13.33
C ALA A 35 12.62 -20.16 -12.85
N VAL A 36 12.28 -20.27 -11.57
CA VAL A 36 11.16 -19.53 -10.96
C VAL A 36 11.46 -18.05 -10.94
N LEU A 37 12.68 -17.64 -10.58
CA LEU A 37 13.10 -16.24 -10.65
C LEU A 37 12.98 -15.69 -12.08
N ALA A 38 13.46 -16.41 -13.09
CA ALA A 38 13.36 -15.99 -14.48
C ALA A 38 11.90 -15.82 -14.93
N ARG A 39 11.00 -16.73 -14.50
CA ARG A 39 9.55 -16.63 -14.74
C ARG A 39 8.94 -15.42 -14.05
N VAL A 40 9.25 -15.20 -12.77
CA VAL A 40 8.80 -14.02 -12.01
C VAL A 40 9.27 -12.72 -12.68
N LEU A 41 10.54 -12.63 -13.09
CA LEU A 41 11.06 -11.45 -13.77
C LEU A 41 10.37 -11.22 -15.12
N ARG A 42 10.00 -12.29 -15.85
CA ARG A 42 9.23 -12.18 -17.09
C ARG A 42 7.82 -11.64 -16.83
N LEU A 43 7.13 -12.16 -15.82
CA LEU A 43 5.80 -11.69 -15.42
C LEU A 43 5.83 -10.21 -15.00
N ILE A 44 6.82 -9.83 -14.20
CA ILE A 44 6.99 -8.44 -13.76
C ILE A 44 7.16 -7.49 -14.94
N ARG A 45 7.92 -7.87 -15.98
CA ARG A 45 8.05 -7.04 -17.19
C ARG A 45 6.73 -6.82 -17.93
N GLY A 46 5.79 -7.76 -17.79
CA GLY A 46 4.44 -7.65 -18.33
C GLY A 46 3.47 -6.81 -17.47
N LEU A 47 3.87 -6.39 -16.26
CA LEU A 47 3.05 -5.50 -15.45
C LEU A 47 3.01 -4.08 -16.04
N PRO A 48 1.89 -3.37 -15.87
CA PRO A 48 1.78 -1.95 -16.19
C PRO A 48 2.87 -1.14 -15.51
N SER A 49 3.37 -0.10 -16.19
CA SER A 49 4.42 0.80 -15.67
C SER A 49 3.84 2.18 -15.45
N VAL A 50 4.17 2.78 -14.31
CA VAL A 50 3.86 4.17 -13.98
C VAL A 50 5.17 4.89 -13.73
N ALA A 51 5.36 6.06 -14.35
CA ALA A 51 6.50 6.91 -14.09
C ALA A 51 6.20 7.82 -12.88
N TYR A 52 7.13 7.90 -11.94
CA TYR A 52 7.10 8.81 -10.82
C TYR A 52 8.31 9.74 -10.90
N ARG A 53 8.07 11.05 -10.85
CA ARG A 53 9.11 12.08 -10.92
C ARG A 53 9.12 12.84 -9.60
N PRO A 54 10.05 12.52 -8.68
CA PRO A 54 10.06 13.10 -7.35
C PRO A 54 10.32 14.61 -7.42
N ASP A 55 9.60 15.37 -6.61
CA ASP A 55 9.94 16.77 -6.34
C ASP A 55 11.03 16.88 -5.26
N ALA A 56 11.34 18.12 -4.85
CA ALA A 56 12.09 18.38 -3.64
C ALA A 56 11.15 18.33 -2.42
N GLY A 57 11.51 17.54 -1.39
CA GLY A 57 10.81 17.56 -0.12
C GLY A 57 10.85 16.23 0.64
N ALA A 58 10.37 16.24 1.88
CA ALA A 58 10.33 15.06 2.74
C ALA A 58 9.44 13.95 2.18
N ALA A 59 8.26 14.29 1.65
CA ALA A 59 7.35 13.33 1.03
C ALA A 59 7.95 12.67 -0.21
N ALA A 60 8.58 13.47 -1.09
CA ALA A 60 9.24 12.97 -2.29
C ALA A 60 10.43 12.06 -1.95
N ALA A 61 11.26 12.46 -0.98
CA ALA A 61 12.36 11.63 -0.48
C ALA A 61 11.86 10.32 0.14
N PHE A 62 10.75 10.37 0.90
CA PHE A 62 10.13 9.19 1.49
C PHE A 62 9.63 8.21 0.42
N ILE A 63 8.89 8.71 -0.58
CA ILE A 63 8.36 7.91 -1.68
C ILE A 63 9.52 7.34 -2.51
N ALA A 64 10.48 8.17 -2.93
CA ALA A 64 11.62 7.75 -3.72
C ALA A 64 12.47 6.70 -2.99
N GLY A 65 12.70 6.85 -1.68
CA GLY A 65 13.39 5.84 -0.86
C GLY A 65 12.65 4.50 -0.81
N HIS A 66 11.31 4.56 -0.72
CA HIS A 66 10.47 3.36 -0.76
C HIS A 66 10.32 2.73 -2.15
N LEU A 67 10.52 3.46 -3.24
CA LEU A 67 10.46 2.91 -4.60
C LEU A 67 11.85 2.49 -5.11
N GLY A 68 12.90 3.16 -4.64
CA GLY A 68 14.29 2.94 -5.01
C GLY A 68 15.00 1.87 -4.20
N ARG A 69 14.28 0.88 -3.63
CA ARG A 69 14.74 -0.12 -2.63
C ARG A 69 15.95 -0.96 -3.05
N SER A 70 17.09 -0.39 -3.34
CA SER A 70 18.33 -1.10 -3.60
C SER A 70 19.31 -0.91 -2.47
N ARG A 71 19.71 -2.02 -1.84
CA ARG A 71 20.82 -2.04 -0.88
C ARG A 71 22.18 -1.77 -1.52
N TRP A 72 22.29 -1.85 -2.86
CA TRP A 72 23.55 -1.84 -3.59
C TRP A 72 23.56 -0.82 -4.75
N GLY A 73 22.59 0.10 -4.80
CA GLY A 73 22.40 1.01 -5.94
C GLY A 73 21.91 0.34 -7.23
N VAL A 74 21.92 -0.99 -7.32
CA VAL A 74 21.39 -1.74 -8.48
C VAL A 74 19.88 -1.90 -8.35
N ARG A 75 19.13 -1.27 -9.24
CA ARG A 75 17.66 -1.39 -9.28
C ARG A 75 17.25 -2.64 -10.06
N THR A 76 16.61 -3.57 -9.37
CA THR A 76 16.09 -4.81 -9.99
C THR A 76 14.59 -4.66 -10.29
N PRO A 77 14.05 -5.38 -11.29
CA PRO A 77 12.61 -5.36 -11.57
C PRO A 77 11.75 -5.73 -10.35
N LEU A 78 12.27 -6.58 -9.44
CA LEU A 78 11.57 -6.97 -8.20
C LEU A 78 11.31 -5.78 -7.27
N GLN A 79 12.19 -4.78 -7.28
CA GLN A 79 12.08 -3.59 -6.42
C GLN A 79 11.13 -2.53 -7.00
N GLN A 80 10.87 -2.60 -8.31
CA GLN A 80 9.92 -1.71 -8.99
C GLN A 80 8.46 -2.11 -8.75
N VAL A 81 8.21 -3.35 -8.30
CA VAL A 81 6.84 -3.83 -8.10
C VAL A 81 6.25 -3.23 -6.82
N VAL A 82 5.17 -2.48 -6.99
CA VAL A 82 4.38 -1.91 -5.90
C VAL A 82 2.90 -2.14 -6.12
N LEU A 83 2.13 -2.02 -5.03
CA LEU A 83 0.69 -1.96 -5.12
C LEU A 83 0.28 -0.51 -5.39
N VAL A 84 -0.43 -0.30 -6.48
CA VAL A 84 -0.93 1.02 -6.91
C VAL A 84 -2.45 0.94 -7.04
N ARG A 85 -3.14 1.93 -6.49
CA ARG A 85 -4.54 2.22 -6.78
C ARG A 85 -4.58 3.48 -7.62
N GLN A 86 -5.08 3.34 -8.85
CA GLN A 86 -5.35 4.48 -9.72
C GLN A 86 -6.61 5.20 -9.22
N LEU A 87 -6.51 6.52 -9.03
CA LEU A 87 -7.58 7.35 -8.47
C LEU A 87 -8.29 8.20 -9.52
N VAL A 88 -7.60 8.49 -10.64
CA VAL A 88 -8.09 9.26 -11.78
C VAL A 88 -7.87 8.45 -13.04
N ASP A 89 -8.84 8.44 -13.94
CA ASP A 89 -8.69 7.85 -15.27
C ASP A 89 -7.56 8.58 -16.01
N HIS A 90 -6.44 7.90 -16.18
CA HIS A 90 -5.28 8.40 -16.88
C HIS A 90 -4.93 7.41 -17.99
N PRO A 91 -5.11 7.78 -19.27
CA PRO A 91 -4.99 6.83 -20.40
C PRO A 91 -3.57 6.26 -20.55
N ALA A 92 -2.55 6.91 -19.96
CA ALA A 92 -1.17 6.44 -20.02
C ALA A 92 -0.82 5.28 -19.07
N ALA A 93 -1.71 4.89 -18.15
CA ALA A 93 -1.35 3.95 -17.08
C ALA A 93 -1.36 2.46 -17.50
N GLY A 94 -2.10 2.09 -18.56
CA GLY A 94 -2.27 0.69 -18.98
C GLY A 94 -2.83 -0.23 -17.87
N LEU A 95 -3.36 0.35 -16.78
CA LEU A 95 -4.07 -0.34 -15.73
C LEU A 95 -5.51 -0.49 -16.22
N ASP A 96 -5.76 -1.41 -17.16
CA ASP A 96 -7.03 -1.59 -17.88
C ASP A 96 -8.21 -2.10 -17.02
N ALA A 97 -8.20 -1.85 -15.71
CA ALA A 97 -9.38 -2.03 -14.88
C ALA A 97 -10.03 -0.67 -14.65
N PRO A 98 -11.35 -0.51 -14.88
CA PRO A 98 -12.07 0.71 -14.51
C PRO A 98 -11.76 1.02 -13.05
N VAL A 99 -11.50 2.30 -12.74
CA VAL A 99 -11.30 2.85 -11.39
C VAL A 99 -12.06 1.99 -10.39
N GLY A 100 -11.35 1.06 -9.74
CA GLY A 100 -11.96 -0.13 -9.20
C GLY A 100 -13.02 0.24 -8.18
N GLU A 101 -14.29 0.21 -8.56
CA GLU A 101 -15.38 0.41 -7.63
C GLU A 101 -15.14 -0.54 -6.46
N PRO A 102 -15.21 -0.04 -5.22
CA PRO A 102 -14.99 -0.90 -4.07
C PRO A 102 -15.93 -2.09 -4.19
N ASN A 103 -15.37 -3.30 -4.08
CA ASN A 103 -16.20 -4.48 -4.26
C ASN A 103 -17.36 -4.45 -3.24
N ARG A 104 -18.47 -5.13 -3.55
CA ARG A 104 -19.68 -5.09 -2.70
C ARG A 104 -19.38 -5.37 -1.22
N THR A 105 -18.39 -6.21 -0.94
CA THR A 105 -17.90 -6.52 0.41
C THR A 105 -17.22 -5.33 1.08
N SER A 106 -16.33 -4.62 0.39
CA SER A 106 -15.68 -3.40 0.90
C SER A 106 -16.72 -2.35 1.28
N ARG A 107 -17.69 -2.07 0.39
CA ARG A 107 -18.80 -1.13 0.67
C ARG A 107 -19.63 -1.57 1.88
N LYS A 108 -19.94 -2.86 1.99
CA LYS A 108 -20.68 -3.41 3.14
C LYS A 108 -19.90 -3.24 4.44
N LYS A 109 -18.57 -3.42 4.41
CA LYS A 109 -17.68 -3.28 5.57
C LYS A 109 -17.49 -1.83 5.99
N ALA A 110 -17.30 -0.90 5.05
CA ALA A 110 -17.28 0.54 5.33
C ALA A 110 -18.59 1.00 5.98
N ARG A 111 -19.74 0.67 5.38
CA ARG A 111 -21.07 0.95 5.96
C ARG A 111 -21.33 0.27 7.31
N ARG A 112 -20.66 -0.85 7.59
CA ARG A 112 -20.73 -1.49 8.91
C ARG A 112 -19.91 -0.70 9.93
N ALA A 113 -18.73 -0.19 9.56
CA ALA A 113 -17.94 0.68 10.43
C ALA A 113 -18.72 1.94 10.81
N GLU A 114 -19.33 2.62 9.83
CA GLU A 114 -20.15 3.81 10.07
C GLU A 114 -21.32 3.51 11.01
N ARG A 115 -22.05 2.41 10.79
CA ARG A 115 -23.14 1.97 11.68
C ARG A 115 -22.68 1.59 13.09
N GLN A 116 -21.41 1.26 13.26
CA GLN A 116 -20.79 1.03 14.56
C GLN A 116 -20.33 2.32 15.24
N GLY A 117 -20.57 3.50 14.63
CA GLY A 117 -20.15 4.79 15.18
C GLY A 117 -18.69 5.15 14.86
N VAL A 118 -18.03 4.41 13.96
CA VAL A 118 -16.68 4.77 13.53
C VAL A 118 -16.73 6.03 12.68
N GLY A 119 -16.15 7.10 13.21
CA GLY A 119 -15.91 8.35 12.49
C GLY A 119 -14.46 8.47 12.06
N TRP A 120 -14.15 9.52 11.32
CA TRP A 120 -12.78 9.87 10.94
C TRP A 120 -12.60 11.37 10.85
N ARG A 121 -11.35 11.82 10.98
CA ARG A 121 -10.97 13.21 10.73
C ARG A 121 -9.53 13.33 10.30
N ARG A 122 -9.20 14.47 9.67
CA ARG A 122 -7.83 14.89 9.44
C ARG A 122 -7.20 15.35 10.77
N VAL A 123 -5.91 15.08 10.93
CA VAL A 123 -5.12 15.53 12.08
C VAL A 123 -4.12 16.56 11.59
N THR A 124 -4.22 17.78 12.12
CA THR A 124 -3.33 18.90 11.77
C THR A 124 -2.54 19.42 12.96
N ASP A 125 -2.99 19.16 14.18
CA ASP A 125 -2.31 19.56 15.40
C ASP A 125 -1.02 18.75 15.61
N PRO A 126 0.17 19.40 15.69
CA PRO A 126 1.43 18.72 15.94
C PRO A 126 1.47 17.93 17.26
N GLU A 127 0.84 18.42 18.32
CA GLU A 127 0.82 17.68 19.60
C GLU A 127 -0.01 16.41 19.47
N GLU A 128 -1.17 16.49 18.83
CA GLU A 128 -1.97 15.30 18.53
C GLU A 128 -1.22 14.29 17.66
N LYS A 129 -0.48 14.74 16.62
CA LYS A 129 0.36 13.85 15.80
C LYS A 129 1.37 13.09 16.65
N ARG A 130 2.04 13.76 17.60
CA ARG A 130 2.99 13.11 18.53
C ARG A 130 2.31 12.09 19.44
N LEU A 131 1.12 12.39 19.95
CA LEU A 131 0.34 11.44 20.77
C LEU A 131 -0.07 10.20 19.98
N LEU A 132 -0.54 10.38 18.73
CA LEU A 132 -0.89 9.28 17.83
C LEU A 132 0.33 8.46 17.42
N LEU A 133 1.47 9.10 17.19
CA LEU A 133 2.74 8.43 16.91
C LEU A 133 3.17 7.54 18.08
N ALA A 134 3.09 8.06 19.30
CA ALA A 134 3.40 7.29 20.50
C ALA A 134 2.45 6.09 20.67
N ALA A 135 1.17 6.24 20.32
CA ALA A 135 0.23 5.12 20.30
C ALA A 135 0.57 4.08 19.21
N ALA A 136 0.98 4.53 18.02
CA ALA A 136 1.41 3.66 16.93
C ALA A 136 2.65 2.85 17.31
N VAL A 137 3.68 3.50 17.89
CA VAL A 137 4.90 2.84 18.40
C VAL A 137 4.54 1.76 19.42
N ARG A 138 3.70 2.06 20.41
CA ARG A 138 3.25 1.07 21.39
C ARG A 138 2.56 -0.11 20.72
N GLN A 139 1.66 0.15 19.78
CA GLN A 139 0.92 -0.90 19.09
C GLN A 139 1.82 -1.80 18.23
N GLU A 140 2.84 -1.26 17.55
CA GLU A 140 3.85 -2.04 16.82
C GLU A 140 4.68 -2.92 17.77
N GLN A 141 4.98 -2.45 18.99
CA GLN A 141 5.73 -3.22 19.98
C GLN A 141 4.95 -4.37 20.60
N VAL A 142 3.63 -4.20 20.81
CA VAL A 142 2.77 -5.19 21.48
C VAL A 142 1.86 -5.96 20.52
N HIS A 143 2.09 -5.86 19.20
CA HIS A 143 1.22 -6.50 18.22
C HIS A 143 1.12 -8.02 18.47
N PRO A 144 -0.09 -8.61 18.47
CA PRO A 144 -0.27 -10.03 18.82
C PRO A 144 0.34 -10.97 17.79
N ASP A 145 0.29 -10.60 16.51
CA ASP A 145 0.99 -11.31 15.43
C ASP A 145 2.45 -10.85 15.37
N GLU A 146 3.37 -11.79 15.61
CA GLU A 146 4.82 -11.59 15.64
C GLU A 146 5.37 -11.02 14.33
N ASN A 147 4.74 -11.29 13.19
CA ASN A 147 5.19 -10.76 11.90
C ASN A 147 5.01 -9.24 11.77
N TYR A 148 4.16 -8.66 12.61
CA TYR A 148 3.94 -7.21 12.68
C TYR A 148 4.55 -6.60 13.94
N ARG A 149 5.15 -7.40 14.81
CA ARG A 149 5.79 -6.90 16.03
C ARG A 149 7.17 -6.36 15.69
N SER A 150 7.50 -5.20 16.25
CA SER A 150 8.84 -4.62 16.16
C SER A 150 9.27 -4.14 17.53
N GLU A 151 10.45 -4.56 18.00
CA GLU A 151 10.97 -4.16 19.32
C GLU A 151 11.34 -2.67 19.38
N SER A 152 11.79 -2.11 18.25
CA SER A 152 12.24 -0.73 18.12
C SER A 152 11.72 -0.11 16.82
N PRO A 153 10.41 0.11 16.69
CA PRO A 153 9.84 0.71 15.50
C PRO A 153 10.22 2.19 15.44
N ASP A 154 10.99 2.59 14.43
CA ASP A 154 11.22 4.00 14.15
C ASP A 154 10.13 4.54 13.23
N LEU A 155 9.20 5.29 13.81
CA LEU A 155 8.11 5.97 13.11
C LEU A 155 8.32 7.49 13.07
N THR A 156 9.43 8.00 13.61
CA THR A 156 9.74 9.44 13.67
C THR A 156 9.61 10.16 12.32
N PRO A 157 10.05 9.57 11.18
CA PRO A 157 9.91 10.21 9.88
C PRO A 157 8.46 10.53 9.47
N LEU A 158 7.45 9.90 10.08
CA LEU A 158 6.04 10.19 9.77
C LEU A 158 5.63 11.62 10.16
N LEU A 159 6.31 12.25 11.12
CA LEU A 159 5.97 13.61 11.57
C LEU A 159 6.20 14.66 10.48
N GLU A 160 7.13 14.40 9.57
CA GLU A 160 7.45 15.27 8.41
C GLU A 160 6.50 15.04 7.22
N LEU A 161 5.55 14.12 7.36
CA LEU A 161 4.62 13.73 6.31
C LEU A 161 3.23 14.29 6.57
N ASP A 162 2.53 14.58 5.49
CA ASP A 162 1.15 15.01 5.49
C ASP A 162 0.42 14.55 4.22
N PRO A 163 -0.91 14.34 4.30
CA PRO A 163 -1.77 14.49 5.48
C PRO A 163 -1.81 13.27 6.43
N TRP A 164 -2.24 13.52 7.67
CA TRP A 164 -2.61 12.50 8.66
C TRP A 164 -4.13 12.38 8.79
N TYR A 165 -4.64 11.15 8.89
CA TYR A 165 -6.03 10.84 9.18
C TYR A 165 -6.16 9.81 10.29
N VAL A 166 -7.13 10.01 11.17
CA VAL A 166 -7.44 9.08 12.25
C VAL A 166 -8.89 8.65 12.17
N ALA A 167 -9.14 7.35 12.22
CA ALA A 167 -10.46 6.80 12.52
C ALA A 167 -10.63 6.73 14.03
N HIS A 168 -11.81 7.09 14.53
CA HIS A 168 -12.13 7.07 15.94
C HIS A 168 -13.45 6.35 16.21
N LEU A 169 -13.57 5.78 17.41
CA LEU A 169 -14.80 5.21 17.93
C LEU A 169 -14.97 5.73 19.36
N ASP A 170 -16.10 6.39 19.65
CA ASP A 170 -16.39 6.98 20.96
C ASP A 170 -15.26 7.89 21.46
N GLY A 171 -14.72 8.74 20.57
CA GLY A 171 -13.60 9.64 20.85
C GLY A 171 -12.22 8.99 20.93
N ASN A 172 -12.13 7.66 20.89
CA ASN A 172 -10.87 6.93 21.00
C ASN A 172 -10.27 6.63 19.62
N PRO A 173 -8.96 6.85 19.42
CA PRO A 173 -8.32 6.61 18.13
C PRO A 173 -8.17 5.10 17.87
N LEU A 174 -8.63 4.67 16.70
CA LEU A 174 -8.77 3.26 16.32
C LEU A 174 -7.79 2.86 15.21
N LEU A 175 -7.61 3.70 14.19
CA LEU A 175 -6.74 3.46 13.05
C LEU A 175 -6.08 4.76 12.62
N LEU A 176 -4.78 4.70 12.35
CA LEU A 176 -4.01 5.81 11.82
C LEU A 176 -3.63 5.56 10.36
N ALA A 177 -3.86 6.56 9.51
CA ALA A 177 -3.40 6.63 8.14
C ALA A 177 -2.53 7.87 7.95
N VAL A 178 -1.31 7.69 7.45
CA VAL A 178 -0.39 8.78 7.10
C VAL A 178 0.00 8.63 5.64
N LEU A 179 -0.13 9.72 4.89
CA LEU A 179 0.26 9.81 3.50
C LEU A 179 1.57 10.60 3.36
N ALA A 180 2.43 10.16 2.45
CA ALA A 180 3.39 11.03 1.78
C ALA A 180 2.77 11.42 0.44
N VAL A 181 2.52 12.70 0.20
CA VAL A 181 1.95 13.20 -1.06
C VAL A 181 3.00 14.01 -1.80
N ASP A 182 3.25 13.65 -3.06
CA ASP A 182 4.17 14.34 -3.95
C ASP A 182 3.58 14.40 -5.37
N ARG A 183 3.15 15.59 -5.77
CA ARG A 183 2.49 15.86 -7.06
C ARG A 183 1.28 14.94 -7.29
N ASP A 184 1.32 14.13 -8.34
CA ASP A 184 0.28 13.20 -8.75
C ASP A 184 0.41 11.82 -8.10
N CYS A 185 1.38 11.64 -7.20
CA CYS A 185 1.62 10.39 -6.49
C CYS A 185 1.45 10.57 -4.98
N ALA A 186 0.84 9.60 -4.33
CA ALA A 186 0.87 9.49 -2.88
C ALA A 186 1.26 8.08 -2.44
N MET A 187 1.83 7.95 -1.26
CA MET A 187 2.11 6.66 -0.64
C MET A 187 1.48 6.59 0.74
N LEU A 188 0.82 5.46 1.02
CA LEU A 188 0.43 5.05 2.38
C LEU A 188 1.68 4.75 3.20
N ALA A 189 2.25 5.78 3.83
CA ALA A 189 3.42 5.68 4.69
C ALA A 189 3.13 4.83 5.93
N TYR A 190 1.94 5.03 6.51
CA TYR A 190 1.43 4.24 7.63
C TYR A 190 -0.07 4.02 7.46
N PHE A 191 -0.55 2.79 7.67
CA PHE A 191 -1.98 2.46 7.59
C PHE A 191 -2.30 1.27 8.49
N ARG A 192 -2.45 1.52 9.80
CA ARG A 192 -2.58 0.43 10.79
C ARG A 192 -3.48 0.82 11.95
N GLY A 193 -4.09 -0.19 12.56
CA GLY A 193 -4.85 -0.03 13.80
C GLY A 193 -3.93 0.41 14.92
N LEU A 194 -4.46 1.18 15.86
CA LEU A 194 -3.75 1.60 17.08
C LEU A 194 -4.13 0.74 18.29
N GLN A 195 -5.01 -0.24 18.09
CA GLN A 195 -5.52 -1.17 19.09
C GLN A 195 -5.86 -2.51 18.41
N VAL A 196 -6.09 -3.56 19.19
CA VAL A 196 -6.57 -4.86 18.70
C VAL A 196 -8.06 -4.98 19.00
N ARG A 197 -8.90 -4.59 18.05
CA ARG A 197 -10.37 -4.70 18.16
C ARG A 197 -11.00 -5.17 16.84
N GLU A 198 -12.18 -5.80 16.89
CA GLU A 198 -12.88 -6.26 15.67
C GLU A 198 -13.21 -5.06 14.75
N GLU A 199 -13.55 -3.92 15.35
CA GLU A 199 -13.93 -2.68 14.67
C GLU A 199 -12.79 -2.13 13.80
N VAL A 200 -11.52 -2.37 14.16
CA VAL A 200 -10.35 -2.00 13.34
C VAL A 200 -10.46 -2.62 11.95
N SER A 201 -10.94 -3.85 11.85
CA SER A 201 -11.07 -4.54 10.56
C SER A 201 -12.09 -3.85 9.66
N ASN A 202 -13.22 -3.36 10.19
CA ASN A 202 -14.20 -2.61 9.41
C ASN A 202 -13.70 -1.19 9.12
N ALA A 203 -13.05 -0.54 10.09
CA ALA A 203 -12.45 0.78 9.95
C ALA A 203 -11.40 0.84 8.85
N ARG A 204 -10.62 -0.23 8.62
CA ARG A 204 -9.68 -0.33 7.49
C ARG A 204 -10.37 -0.14 6.14
N TYR A 205 -11.57 -0.70 5.94
CA TYR A 205 -12.30 -0.53 4.68
C TYR A 205 -12.82 0.91 4.54
N LEU A 206 -13.40 1.47 5.59
CA LEU A 206 -13.83 2.87 5.61
C LEU A 206 -12.65 3.81 5.28
N MET A 207 -11.55 3.67 6.00
CA MET A 207 -10.37 4.53 5.84
C MET A 207 -9.66 4.34 4.50
N SER A 208 -9.81 3.19 3.84
CA SER A 208 -9.27 3.00 2.49
C SER A 208 -10.01 3.85 1.45
N GLU A 209 -11.33 4.02 1.60
CA GLU A 209 -12.10 4.91 0.74
C GLU A 209 -11.85 6.38 1.09
N VAL A 210 -11.84 6.73 2.38
CA VAL A 210 -11.51 8.09 2.85
C VAL A 210 -10.17 8.53 2.29
N VAL A 211 -9.12 7.72 2.46
CA VAL A 211 -7.78 8.08 1.98
C VAL A 211 -7.73 8.19 0.46
N ALA A 212 -8.44 7.34 -0.28
CA ALA A 212 -8.49 7.42 -1.73
C ALA A 212 -9.22 8.70 -2.20
N ASP A 213 -10.33 9.06 -1.55
CA ASP A 213 -11.09 10.27 -1.87
C ASP A 213 -10.31 11.54 -1.51
N GLU A 214 -9.66 11.57 -0.35
CA GLU A 214 -8.81 12.68 0.06
C GLU A 214 -7.58 12.84 -0.85
N ALA A 215 -6.92 11.74 -1.22
CA ALA A 215 -5.82 11.77 -2.18
C ALA A 215 -6.29 12.32 -3.54
N ARG A 216 -7.47 11.91 -4.02
CA ARG A 216 -8.06 12.46 -5.25
C ARG A 216 -8.31 13.97 -5.15
N ARG A 217 -8.80 14.46 -4.01
CA ARG A 217 -8.98 15.91 -3.75
C ARG A 217 -7.67 16.69 -3.77
N LEU A 218 -6.57 16.04 -3.38
CA LEU A 218 -5.21 16.60 -3.44
C LEU A 218 -4.59 16.53 -4.84
N GLY A 219 -5.32 16.07 -5.86
CA GLY A 219 -4.80 15.96 -7.23
C GLY A 219 -3.94 14.71 -7.49
N VAL A 220 -3.96 13.73 -6.58
CA VAL A 220 -3.21 12.48 -6.73
C VAL A 220 -3.88 11.59 -7.76
N ALA A 221 -3.11 11.14 -8.76
CA ALA A 221 -3.52 10.14 -9.74
C ALA A 221 -3.25 8.71 -9.26
N TYR A 222 -2.19 8.49 -8.48
CA TYR A 222 -1.75 7.17 -8.04
C TYR A 222 -1.51 7.10 -6.53
N LEU A 223 -2.23 6.22 -5.85
CA LEU A 223 -1.99 5.88 -4.45
C LEU A 223 -1.20 4.57 -4.34
N CYS A 224 0.00 4.63 -3.79
CA CYS A 224 0.90 3.50 -3.59
C CYS A 224 0.82 2.95 -2.16
N ALA A 225 1.03 1.64 -1.98
CA ALA A 225 1.28 1.06 -0.66
C ALA A 225 2.80 0.96 -0.38
N SER A 226 3.22 1.29 0.84
CA SER A 226 4.64 1.21 1.25
C SER A 226 5.16 -0.22 1.43
N GLY A 227 4.29 -1.23 1.50
CA GLY A 227 4.69 -2.64 1.63
C GLY A 227 5.35 -3.21 0.36
N ASN A 228 6.15 -4.28 0.51
CA ASN A 228 6.60 -5.07 -0.64
C ASN A 228 5.53 -6.12 -1.01
N PRO A 229 4.86 -6.01 -2.17
CA PRO A 229 3.81 -6.96 -2.56
C PRO A 229 4.30 -8.41 -2.64
N LEU A 230 5.58 -8.61 -2.97
CA LEU A 230 6.17 -9.94 -3.13
C LEU A 230 6.35 -10.66 -1.78
N ARG A 231 6.38 -9.91 -0.68
CA ARG A 231 6.50 -10.42 0.70
C ARG A 231 5.22 -10.26 1.51
N MET A 232 4.17 -9.74 0.89
CA MET A 232 2.93 -9.44 1.57
C MET A 232 2.16 -10.74 1.89
N PRO A 233 1.66 -10.92 3.13
CA PRO A 233 0.82 -12.06 3.47
C PRO A 233 -0.44 -12.14 2.58
N GLY A 234 -0.92 -13.36 2.32
CA GLY A 234 -2.07 -13.59 1.44
C GLY A 234 -3.31 -12.77 1.81
N GLY A 235 -3.63 -12.68 3.11
CA GLY A 235 -4.76 -11.88 3.59
C GLY A 235 -4.63 -10.38 3.29
N LEU A 236 -3.43 -9.81 3.42
CA LEU A 236 -3.18 -8.40 3.13
C LEU A 236 -3.21 -8.13 1.62
N ARG A 237 -2.73 -9.06 0.78
CA ARG A 237 -2.89 -8.98 -0.69
C ARG A 237 -4.36 -9.01 -1.09
N HIS A 238 -5.15 -9.92 -0.51
CA HIS A 238 -6.59 -10.00 -0.78
C HIS A 238 -7.30 -8.71 -0.37
N PHE A 239 -7.00 -8.17 0.81
CA PHE A 239 -7.50 -6.88 1.25
C PHE A 239 -7.14 -5.75 0.27
N ALA A 240 -5.86 -5.61 -0.09
CA ALA A 240 -5.39 -4.58 -1.02
C ALA A 240 -6.15 -4.65 -2.36
N ARG A 241 -6.33 -5.86 -2.92
CA ARG A 241 -7.12 -6.05 -4.15
C ARG A 241 -8.58 -5.65 -3.98
N SER A 242 -9.19 -5.99 -2.84
CA SER A 242 -10.59 -5.66 -2.53
C SER A 242 -10.87 -4.17 -2.44
N VAL A 243 -9.86 -3.36 -2.08
CA VAL A 243 -9.93 -1.90 -2.00
C VAL A 243 -9.26 -1.22 -3.22
N GLY A 244 -9.07 -1.98 -4.31
CA GLY A 244 -8.71 -1.43 -5.61
C GLY A 244 -7.21 -1.34 -5.93
N PHE A 245 -6.31 -1.79 -5.05
CA PHE A 245 -4.88 -1.84 -5.39
C PHE A 245 -4.59 -2.98 -6.38
N ARG A 246 -3.66 -2.72 -7.30
CA ARG A 246 -3.14 -3.64 -8.31
C ARG A 246 -1.63 -3.62 -8.34
N LEU A 247 -1.01 -4.65 -8.89
CA LEU A 247 0.44 -4.66 -9.09
C LEU A 247 0.80 -3.82 -10.30
N ALA A 248 1.74 -2.90 -10.09
CA ALA A 248 2.36 -2.13 -11.15
C ALA A 248 3.86 -2.04 -10.91
N ARG A 249 4.60 -1.74 -11.97
CA ARG A 249 5.97 -1.26 -11.88
C ARG A 249 5.93 0.26 -11.72
N VAL A 250 6.72 0.78 -10.80
CA VAL A 250 6.95 2.22 -10.70
C VAL A 250 8.41 2.53 -11.01
N ASP A 251 8.59 3.31 -12.06
CA ASP A 251 9.86 3.81 -12.53
C ASP A 251 10.06 5.21 -11.95
N VAL A 252 11.10 5.38 -11.12
CA VAL A 252 11.47 6.71 -10.59
C VAL A 252 12.40 7.32 -11.62
N VAL A 253 11.97 8.43 -12.22
CA VAL A 253 12.62 9.12 -13.35
C VAL A 253 13.25 10.42 -12.89
#